data_AF-A0AAN6JQ56-F1
#
_entry.id   AF-A0AAN6JQ56-F1
#
_cell.length_a   1.000
_cell.length_b   1.000
_cell.length_c   1.000
_cell.angle_alpha   90.00
_cell.angle_beta   90.00
_cell.angle_gamma   90.00
#
_symmetry.space_group_name_H-M   'P 1'
#
loop_
_entity.id
_entity.type
_entity.pdbx_description
1 polymer ?
#
loop_
_entity_poly.entity_id
_entity_poly.type
_entity_poly.pdbx_seq_one_letter_code
_entity_poly.pdbx_strand_id
1 'polypeptide(L)'
;MSTFSQIETIQADLGGGFDRVPELAEKTTEIRTTLRAEAEKCRALASRTLPTSALFMVPQPRLCSRAASQQLPIRAAQDWHHCRAPVGGKDGRTPPSPKVAVVTGFDEVGPWGSARTRGEQESRGELTIEGIIEMAWMMGMIRHVNGKLKNSKAFFV
;
A
#
# COMPACT_ATOMS: atom_id res chain seq x y z
N MET A 1 25.09 29.33 -15.76
CA MET A 1 24.22 29.27 -16.96
C MET A 1 25.08 29.64 -18.15
N SER A 2 25.28 28.70 -19.08
CA SER A 2 26.17 28.87 -20.23
C SER A 2 25.64 29.96 -21.16
N THR A 3 26.45 30.99 -21.37
CA THR A 3 26.18 32.17 -22.22
C THR A 3 25.99 31.85 -23.71
N PHE A 4 26.32 30.63 -24.14
CA PHE A 4 26.20 30.20 -25.54
C PHE A 4 24.75 30.01 -26.02
N SER A 5 23.83 29.57 -25.16
CA SER A 5 22.41 29.42 -25.56
C SER A 5 21.66 30.75 -25.68
N GLN A 6 22.28 31.86 -25.24
CA GLN A 6 21.73 33.21 -25.35
C GLN A 6 22.04 33.85 -26.71
N ILE A 7 22.99 33.30 -27.47
CA ILE A 7 23.47 33.85 -28.74
C ILE A 7 22.84 33.09 -29.92
N GLU A 8 22.67 31.77 -29.81
CA GLU A 8 22.05 30.93 -30.85
C GLU A 8 21.36 29.68 -30.25
N THR A 9 20.44 29.08 -31.03
CA THR A 9 19.78 27.81 -30.66
C THR A 9 20.77 26.65 -30.73
N ILE A 10 21.01 26.01 -29.58
CA ILE A 10 21.83 24.81 -29.50
C ILE A 10 20.98 23.59 -29.86
N GLN A 11 21.37 22.87 -30.92
CA GLN A 11 20.82 21.55 -31.20
C GLN A 11 21.70 20.49 -30.54
N ALA A 12 21.16 19.85 -29.50
CA ALA A 12 21.82 18.71 -28.85
C ALA A 12 21.08 17.42 -29.22
N ASP A 13 21.79 16.48 -29.86
CA ASP A 13 21.27 15.13 -30.11
C ASP A 13 21.39 14.28 -28.84
N LEU A 14 20.24 13.94 -28.25
CA LEU A 14 20.11 13.04 -27.10
C LEU A 14 19.51 11.69 -27.51
N GLY A 15 19.50 11.39 -28.81
CA GLY A 15 18.88 10.20 -29.40
C GLY A 15 19.66 8.91 -29.22
N GLY A 16 20.76 8.89 -28.45
CA GLY A 16 21.49 7.67 -28.11
C GLY A 16 22.08 6.90 -29.30
N GLY A 17 22.24 7.57 -30.45
CA GLY A 17 22.74 6.95 -31.68
C GLY A 17 21.73 6.11 -32.45
N PHE A 18 20.43 6.22 -32.15
CA PHE A 18 19.37 5.52 -32.91
C PHE A 18 19.31 5.92 -34.39
N ASP A 19 19.85 7.09 -34.75
CA ASP A 19 19.97 7.56 -36.14
C ASP A 19 20.88 6.66 -37.01
N ARG A 20 21.79 5.90 -36.38
CA ARG A 20 22.70 4.97 -37.10
C ARG A 20 22.03 3.66 -37.50
N VAL A 21 20.80 3.41 -37.05
CA VAL A 21 20.08 2.17 -37.33
C VAL A 21 19.21 2.36 -38.57
N PRO A 22 19.55 1.74 -39.71
CA PRO A 22 18.68 1.79 -40.88
C PRO A 22 17.38 1.03 -40.59
N GLU A 23 16.27 1.56 -41.12
CA GLU A 23 14.92 0.95 -41.06
C GLU A 23 14.47 0.63 -39.62
N LEU A 24 14.63 1.60 -38.71
CA LEU A 24 14.27 1.45 -37.29
C LEU A 24 12.81 1.00 -37.08
N ALA A 25 11.88 1.49 -37.90
CA ALA A 25 10.47 1.10 -37.83
C ALA A 25 10.29 -0.42 -38.03
N GLU A 26 10.96 -0.99 -39.03
CA GLU A 26 10.85 -2.42 -39.35
C GLU A 26 11.47 -3.27 -38.23
N LYS A 27 12.68 -2.92 -37.79
CA LYS A 27 13.35 -3.63 -36.70
C LYS A 27 12.58 -3.60 -35.38
N THR A 28 11.94 -2.47 -35.06
CA THR A 28 11.10 -2.39 -33.85
C THR A 28 9.81 -3.20 -33.99
N THR A 29 9.23 -3.28 -35.19
CA THR A 29 8.09 -4.19 -35.42
C THR A 29 8.49 -5.65 -35.31
N GLU A 30 9.65 -6.04 -35.85
CA GLU A 30 10.20 -7.40 -35.72
C GLU A 30 10.47 -7.79 -34.27
N ILE A 31 11.12 -6.91 -33.49
CA ILE A 31 11.36 -7.16 -32.06
C ILE A 31 10.04 -7.28 -31.30
N ARG A 32 9.04 -6.45 -31.62
CA ARG A 32 7.71 -6.53 -30.97
C ARG A 32 6.98 -7.82 -31.32
N THR A 33 7.03 -8.27 -32.58
CA THR A 33 6.34 -9.50 -33.00
C THR A 33 7.02 -10.74 -32.43
N THR A 34 8.35 -10.79 -32.40
CA THR A 34 9.11 -11.89 -31.78
C THR A 34 8.81 -12.02 -30.30
N LEU A 35 8.89 -10.92 -29.53
CA LEU A 35 8.55 -10.91 -28.10
C LEU A 35 7.10 -11.31 -27.84
N ARG A 36 6.15 -10.84 -28.66
CA ARG A 36 4.74 -11.22 -28.53
C ARG A 36 4.52 -12.70 -28.83
N ALA A 37 5.13 -13.22 -29.89
CA ALA A 37 5.03 -14.62 -30.26
C ALA A 37 5.61 -15.54 -29.18
N GLU A 38 6.76 -15.16 -28.58
CA GLU A 38 7.35 -15.90 -27.48
C GLU A 38 6.47 -15.85 -26.22
N ALA A 39 5.97 -14.66 -25.85
CA ALA A 39 5.07 -14.51 -24.71
C ALA A 39 3.76 -15.28 -24.89
N GLU A 40 3.20 -15.32 -26.09
CA GLU A 40 2.01 -16.12 -26.42
C GLU A 40 2.28 -17.62 -26.32
N LYS A 41 3.42 -18.10 -26.84
CA LYS A 41 3.84 -19.50 -26.67
C LYS A 41 3.97 -19.85 -25.18
N CYS A 42 4.66 -19.03 -24.40
CA CYS A 42 4.82 -19.23 -22.96
C CYS A 42 3.49 -19.22 -22.21
N ARG A 43 2.57 -18.29 -22.53
CA ARG A 43 1.23 -18.24 -21.94
C ARG A 43 0.39 -19.46 -22.30
N ALA A 44 0.45 -19.92 -23.56
CA ALA A 44 -0.25 -21.11 -24.02
C ALA A 44 0.30 -22.40 -23.36
N LEU A 45 1.63 -22.48 -23.17
CA LEU A 45 2.24 -23.58 -22.45
C LEU A 45 1.90 -23.54 -20.96
N ALA A 46 1.93 -22.37 -20.32
CA ALA A 46 1.53 -22.21 -18.93
C ALA A 46 0.06 -22.60 -18.73
N SER A 47 -0.86 -22.10 -19.56
CA SER A 47 -2.29 -22.44 -19.47
C SER A 47 -2.57 -23.91 -19.75
N ARG A 48 -1.80 -24.58 -20.62
CA ARG A 48 -1.88 -26.02 -20.87
C ARG A 48 -1.28 -26.88 -19.75
N THR A 49 -0.19 -26.40 -19.14
CA THR A 49 0.53 -27.14 -18.09
C THR A 49 -0.18 -27.04 -16.75
N LEU A 50 -0.77 -25.89 -16.40
CA LEU A 50 -1.52 -25.67 -15.15
C LEU A 50 -2.60 -26.73 -14.83
N PRO A 51 -3.49 -27.14 -15.77
CA PRO A 51 -4.46 -28.22 -15.52
C PRO A 51 -3.80 -29.61 -15.49
N THR A 52 -2.71 -29.80 -16.25
CA THR A 52 -1.97 -31.08 -16.30
C THR A 52 -1.17 -31.33 -15.03
N SER A 53 -0.60 -30.27 -14.44
CA SER A 53 0.09 -30.32 -13.16
C SER A 53 -0.85 -30.24 -11.95
N ALA A 54 -2.13 -29.85 -12.13
CA ALA A 54 -3.18 -30.01 -11.12
C ALA A 54 -3.74 -31.44 -11.04
N LEU A 55 -3.51 -32.26 -12.09
CA LEU A 55 -3.70 -33.71 -12.06
C LEU A 55 -2.68 -34.39 -11.13
N PHE A 56 -1.49 -33.81 -10.99
CA PHE A 56 -0.58 -34.07 -9.89
C PHE A 56 -1.06 -33.22 -8.70
N MET A 57 -1.25 -33.79 -7.51
CA MET A 57 -1.73 -33.05 -6.33
C MET A 57 -0.67 -32.07 -5.81
N VAL A 58 -0.34 -31.02 -6.56
CA VAL A 58 0.40 -29.88 -6.03
C VAL A 58 -0.62 -28.97 -5.35
N PRO A 59 -0.62 -28.83 -4.01
CA PRO A 59 -1.50 -27.88 -3.35
C PRO A 59 -1.14 -26.47 -3.86
N GLN A 60 -2.08 -25.83 -4.55
CA GLN A 60 -1.90 -24.44 -4.94
C GLN A 60 -1.70 -23.60 -3.67
N PRO A 61 -0.73 -22.67 -3.65
CA PRO A 61 -0.60 -21.76 -2.53
C PRO A 61 -1.89 -20.97 -2.42
N ARG A 62 -2.65 -21.22 -1.36
CA ARG A 62 -3.85 -20.43 -1.08
C ARG A 62 -3.39 -19.01 -0.84
N LEU A 63 -3.90 -18.08 -1.65
CA LEU A 63 -3.78 -16.66 -1.36
C LEU A 63 -4.50 -16.42 -0.02
N CYS A 64 -3.73 -16.28 1.06
CA CYS A 64 -4.27 -15.80 2.31
C CYS A 64 -4.59 -14.31 2.12
N SER A 65 -5.85 -14.00 1.84
CA SER A 65 -6.34 -12.64 1.94
C SER A 65 -6.19 -12.19 3.39
N ARG A 66 -5.49 -11.07 3.61
CA ARG A 66 -5.29 -10.54 4.96
C ARG A 66 -6.64 -10.10 5.53
N ALA A 67 -7.09 -10.77 6.58
CA ALA A 67 -8.22 -10.30 7.37
C ALA A 67 -7.82 -8.99 8.04
N ALA A 68 -8.69 -7.99 7.98
CA ALA A 68 -8.47 -6.75 8.69
C ALA A 68 -8.48 -7.02 10.19
N SER A 69 -7.51 -6.46 10.91
CA SER A 69 -7.45 -6.51 12.36
C SER A 69 -7.33 -5.08 12.84
N GLN A 70 -8.44 -4.54 13.33
CA GLN A 70 -8.48 -3.17 13.81
C GLN A 70 -7.71 -3.09 15.13
N GLN A 71 -6.50 -2.56 15.07
CA GLN A 71 -5.67 -2.37 16.25
C GLN A 71 -5.92 -0.99 16.83
N LEU A 72 -6.09 -0.92 18.15
CA LEU A 72 -5.96 0.34 18.86
C LEU A 72 -4.47 0.66 18.93
N PRO A 73 -3.99 1.77 18.33
CA PRO A 73 -2.60 2.18 18.46
C PRO A 73 -2.40 2.78 19.86
N ILE A 74 -2.46 1.92 20.88
CA ILE A 74 -1.94 2.24 22.18
C ILE A 74 -0.44 2.37 21.96
N ARG A 75 0.10 3.57 22.11
CA ARG A 75 1.56 3.75 22.04
C ARG A 75 2.15 2.77 23.04
N ALA A 76 2.90 1.79 22.54
CA ALA A 76 3.66 0.90 23.38
C ALA A 76 4.48 1.80 24.33
N ALA A 77 4.48 1.47 25.62
CA ALA A 77 5.28 2.19 26.58
C ALA A 77 6.71 2.22 26.03
N GLN A 78 7.21 3.40 25.67
CA GLN A 78 8.59 3.53 25.24
C GLN A 78 9.47 3.09 26.39
N ASP A 79 10.51 2.31 26.09
CA ASP A 79 11.50 1.90 27.07
C ASP A 79 12.01 3.15 27.79
N TRP A 80 11.68 3.27 29.06
CA TRP A 80 11.96 4.46 29.87
C TRP A 80 13.47 4.79 29.91
N HIS A 81 14.31 3.78 29.69
CA HIS A 81 15.76 3.91 29.60
C HIS A 81 16.25 4.71 28.39
N HIS A 82 15.45 4.84 27.33
CA HIS A 82 15.79 5.57 26.09
C HIS A 82 15.03 6.90 25.94
N CYS A 83 14.09 7.20 26.84
CA CYS A 83 13.38 8.47 26.88
C CYS A 83 14.27 9.58 27.45
N ARG A 84 15.18 10.14 26.63
CA ARG A 84 15.78 11.45 26.97
C ARG A 84 14.71 12.52 26.81
N ALA A 85 14.44 13.26 27.88
CA ALA A 85 13.60 14.45 27.80
C ALA A 85 14.19 15.42 26.76
N PRO A 86 13.41 15.91 25.78
CA PRO A 86 13.89 16.89 24.81
C PRO A 86 14.09 18.30 25.41
N VAL A 87 13.85 18.47 26.71
CA VAL A 87 13.88 19.76 27.40
C VAL A 87 15.08 19.80 28.34
N GLY A 88 15.98 20.74 28.10
CA GLY A 88 17.27 20.93 28.77
C GLY A 88 17.21 21.31 30.26
N GLY A 89 16.60 20.47 31.08
CA GLY A 89 16.77 20.48 32.52
C GLY A 89 17.81 19.44 32.92
N LYS A 90 18.82 19.85 33.70
CA LYS A 90 19.70 18.89 34.39
C LYS A 90 18.79 17.99 35.23
N ASP A 91 18.94 16.69 35.04
CA ASP A 91 18.16 15.61 35.65
C ASP A 91 16.78 15.40 34.97
N GLY A 92 16.80 14.71 33.83
CA GLY A 92 15.63 14.20 33.09
C GLY A 92 14.85 13.12 33.83
N ARG A 93 14.57 13.33 35.12
CA ARG A 93 13.99 12.36 36.04
C ARG A 93 12.97 13.03 36.96
N THR A 94 12.09 13.85 36.41
CA THR A 94 10.93 14.34 37.17
C THR A 94 9.87 13.23 37.17
N PRO A 95 9.58 12.57 38.31
CA PRO A 95 8.45 11.65 38.39
C PRO A 95 7.15 12.43 38.10
N PRO A 96 6.11 11.77 37.55
CA PRO A 96 4.82 12.42 37.34
C PRO A 96 4.33 13.01 38.66
N SER A 97 4.29 14.34 38.73
CA SER A 97 3.79 15.01 39.92
C SER A 97 2.26 14.95 39.93
N PRO A 98 1.61 14.81 41.09
CA PRO A 98 0.14 14.80 41.20
C PRO A 98 -0.51 16.12 40.77
N LYS A 99 0.30 17.16 40.47
CA LYS A 99 -0.16 18.47 40.01
C LYS A 99 -0.15 18.62 38.49
N VAL A 100 0.31 17.61 37.74
CA VAL A 100 0.39 17.66 36.27
C VAL A 100 -0.79 16.92 35.67
N ALA A 101 -1.58 17.62 34.86
CA ALA A 101 -2.65 17.00 34.07
C ALA A 101 -2.08 16.27 32.85
N VAL A 102 -2.58 15.07 32.57
CA VAL A 102 -2.16 14.23 31.44
C VAL A 102 -3.41 13.80 30.65
N VAL A 103 -3.31 13.79 29.32
CA VAL A 103 -4.34 13.25 28.44
C VAL A 103 -4.17 11.74 28.34
N THR A 104 -5.15 10.98 28.82
CA THR A 104 -5.12 9.50 28.84
C THR A 104 -5.77 8.87 27.62
N GLY A 105 -6.61 9.61 26.90
CA GLY A 105 -7.30 9.16 25.69
C GLY A 105 -8.02 10.31 25.00
N PHE A 106 -8.33 10.11 23.72
CA PHE A 106 -9.12 11.05 22.91
C PHE A 106 -9.93 10.28 21.88
N ASP A 107 -11.08 10.83 21.51
CA ASP A 107 -11.89 10.37 20.38
C ASP A 107 -12.76 11.52 19.88
N GLU A 108 -13.38 11.36 18.73
CA GLU A 108 -14.30 12.34 18.15
C GLU A 108 -15.36 11.70 17.25
N VAL A 109 -16.35 12.50 16.88
CA VAL A 109 -17.29 12.17 15.80
C VAL A 109 -17.34 13.37 14.86
N GLY A 110 -16.86 13.19 13.64
CA GLY A 110 -16.79 14.25 12.64
C GLY A 110 -17.19 13.77 11.24
N PRO A 111 -17.06 14.63 10.21
CA PRO A 111 -17.33 14.27 8.82
C PRO A 111 -16.54 13.05 8.34
N TRP A 112 -15.36 12.84 8.93
CA TRP A 112 -14.47 11.71 8.65
C TRP A 112 -14.62 10.54 9.63
N GLY A 113 -15.70 10.48 10.40
CA GLY A 113 -15.93 9.38 11.36
C GLY A 113 -15.23 9.62 12.69
N SER A 114 -14.45 8.63 13.15
CA SER A 114 -13.72 8.66 14.42
C SER A 114 -12.37 9.36 14.30
N ALA A 115 -11.70 9.58 15.44
CA ALA A 115 -10.35 10.13 15.46
C ALA A 115 -9.33 9.30 14.65
N ARG A 116 -9.57 7.99 14.50
CA ARG A 116 -8.71 7.09 13.71
C ARG A 116 -8.83 7.36 12.22
N THR A 117 -10.05 7.29 11.70
CA THR A 117 -10.32 7.47 10.25
C THR A 117 -10.01 8.89 9.82
N ARG A 118 -10.29 9.89 10.69
CA ARG A 118 -9.86 11.28 10.47
C ARG A 118 -8.34 11.42 10.48
N GLY A 119 -7.64 10.80 11.43
CA GLY A 119 -6.18 10.82 11.50
C GLY A 119 -5.49 10.15 10.30
N GLU A 120 -6.04 9.06 9.77
CA GLU A 120 -5.55 8.43 8.53
C GLU A 120 -5.70 9.36 7.34
N GLN A 121 -6.89 9.96 7.19
CA GLN A 121 -7.16 10.90 6.10
C GLN A 121 -6.29 12.16 6.18
N GLU A 122 -6.06 12.71 7.37
CA GLU A 122 -5.21 13.88 7.57
C GLU A 122 -3.73 13.59 7.31
N SER A 123 -3.24 12.41 7.71
CA SER A 123 -1.82 12.07 7.62
C SER A 123 -1.40 11.51 6.26
N ARG A 124 -2.28 10.73 5.61
CA ARG A 124 -1.97 10.01 4.37
C ARG A 124 -2.84 10.40 3.19
N GLY A 125 -4.01 10.99 3.43
CA GLY A 125 -5.00 11.30 2.38
C GLY A 125 -5.78 10.09 1.87
N GLU A 126 -5.51 8.89 2.41
CA GLU A 126 -6.14 7.63 2.03
C GLU A 126 -6.41 6.79 3.28
N LEU A 127 -7.51 6.01 3.25
CA LEU A 127 -7.88 5.10 4.34
C LEU A 127 -7.22 3.73 4.18
N THR A 128 -6.82 3.14 5.30
CA THR A 128 -6.39 1.73 5.35
C THR A 128 -7.58 0.79 5.17
N ILE A 129 -7.33 -0.51 4.99
CA ILE A 129 -8.41 -1.51 4.90
C ILE A 129 -9.23 -1.49 6.19
N GLU A 130 -8.56 -1.33 7.34
CA GLU A 130 -9.16 -1.18 8.66
C GLU A 130 -10.03 0.09 8.73
N GLY A 131 -9.52 1.24 8.25
CA GLY A 131 -10.26 2.49 8.19
C GLY A 131 -11.48 2.43 7.27
N ILE A 132 -11.38 1.75 6.12
CA ILE A 132 -12.50 1.54 5.19
C ILE A 132 -13.59 0.68 5.84
N ILE A 133 -13.22 -0.39 6.55
CA ILE A 133 -14.19 -1.25 7.25
C ILE A 133 -14.88 -0.48 8.38
N GLU A 134 -14.15 0.32 9.15
CA GLU A 134 -14.71 1.19 10.18
C GLU A 134 -15.73 2.17 9.59
N MET A 135 -15.38 2.85 8.49
CA MET A 135 -16.27 3.76 7.78
C MET A 135 -17.49 3.05 7.20
N ALA A 136 -17.31 1.91 6.54
CA ALA A 136 -18.40 1.13 5.97
C ALA A 136 -19.37 0.65 7.06
N TRP A 137 -18.86 0.31 8.24
CA TRP A 137 -19.67 -0.07 9.39
C TRP A 137 -20.44 1.13 9.96
N MET A 138 -19.77 2.26 10.19
CA MET A 138 -20.40 3.49 10.69
C MET A 138 -21.48 4.03 9.74
N MET A 139 -21.24 3.96 8.43
CA MET A 139 -22.21 4.35 7.40
C MET A 139 -23.33 3.32 7.19
N GLY A 140 -23.28 2.16 7.88
CA GLY A 140 -24.30 1.12 7.80
C GLY A 140 -24.28 0.29 6.52
N MET A 141 -23.20 0.34 5.73
CA MET A 141 -23.02 -0.45 4.51
C MET A 141 -22.74 -1.92 4.81
N ILE A 142 -22.04 -2.20 5.91
CA ILE A 142 -21.73 -3.57 6.37
C ILE A 142 -22.24 -3.80 7.78
N ARG A 143 -22.60 -5.04 8.08
CA ARG A 143 -22.95 -5.50 9.43
C ARG A 143 -22.35 -6.88 9.66
N HIS A 144 -21.85 -7.10 10.86
CA HIS A 144 -21.42 -8.42 11.31
C HIS A 144 -22.60 -9.39 11.32
N VAL A 145 -22.41 -10.57 10.75
CA VAL A 145 -23.42 -11.63 10.71
C VAL A 145 -22.78 -12.91 11.22
N ASN A 146 -23.29 -13.41 12.33
CA ASN A 146 -22.92 -14.73 12.84
C ASN A 146 -24.11 -15.68 12.66
N GLY A 147 -24.09 -16.46 11.58
CA GLY A 147 -25.18 -17.38 11.27
C GLY A 147 -25.17 -17.89 9.83
N LYS A 148 -26.24 -18.61 9.46
CA LYS A 148 -26.42 -19.10 8.09
C LYS A 148 -26.97 -17.98 7.21
N LEU A 149 -26.25 -17.64 6.14
CA LEU A 149 -26.79 -16.77 5.10
C LEU A 149 -27.88 -17.48 4.30
N LYS A 150 -28.62 -16.71 3.48
CA LYS A 150 -29.66 -17.22 2.57
C LYS A 150 -29.19 -18.38 1.67
N ASN A 151 -27.90 -18.46 1.37
CA ASN A 151 -27.28 -19.55 0.60
C ASN A 151 -26.86 -20.77 1.45
N SER A 152 -27.35 -20.89 2.68
CA SER A 152 -27.10 -21.98 3.64
C SER A 152 -25.63 -22.24 4.02
N LYS A 153 -24.70 -21.46 3.50
CA LYS A 153 -23.28 -21.49 3.91
C LYS A 153 -23.14 -20.83 5.28
N ALA A 154 -22.49 -21.54 6.20
CA ALA A 154 -22.03 -20.95 7.44
C ALA A 154 -20.90 -19.96 7.10
N PHE A 155 -21.07 -18.70 7.49
CA PHE A 155 -20.05 -17.67 7.35
C PHE A 155 -19.81 -17.07 8.73
N PHE A 156 -18.53 -16.92 9.08
CA PHE A 156 -18.06 -16.25 10.27
C PHE A 156 -17.21 -15.07 9.78
N VAL A 157 -17.81 -13.88 9.67
CA VAL A 157 -17.11 -12.62 9.35
C VAL A 157 -17.68 -11.51 10.21
#